data_AF-V5GSE7-F1
#
_entry.id   AF-V5GSE7-F1
#
_cell.length_a   1.000
_cell.length_b   1.000
_cell.length_c   1.000
_cell.angle_alpha   90.00
_cell.angle_beta   90.00
_cell.angle_gamma   90.00
#
_symmetry.space_group_name_H-M   'P 1'
#
loop_
_entity.id
_entity.type
_entity.pdbx_description
1 polymer ?
#
loop_
_entity_poly.entity_id
_entity_poly.type
_entity_poly.pdbx_seq_one_letter_code
_entity_poly.pdbx_strand_id
1 'polypeptide(L)'
;SPAKFNIQHLPEQPHPHNRPEDKNTSSQQFAHAQKVWNTFKIQNLGEYTDLYMKTDILLLADVFEQFRSSCHKTYGLDPANYYTLPGYTWDCMLFKTSQTLELLTDIDMLMFVERGIPAD
;
A
#
# COMPACT_ATOMS: atom_id res chain seq x y z
N SER A 1 -1.55 -24.25 -5.12
CA SER A 1 -1.41 -25.69 -4.80
C SER A 1 -0.07 -25.89 -4.12
N PRO A 2 0.02 -26.70 -3.03
CA PRO A 2 1.23 -26.84 -2.20
C PRO A 2 2.49 -27.19 -3.01
N ALA A 3 2.33 -27.94 -4.10
CA ALA A 3 3.42 -28.32 -5.01
C ALA A 3 4.16 -27.12 -5.64
N LYS A 4 3.52 -25.95 -5.78
CA LYS A 4 4.15 -24.76 -6.36
C LYS A 4 5.24 -24.16 -5.47
N PHE A 5 5.18 -24.37 -4.16
CA PHE A 5 6.17 -23.83 -3.22
C PHE A 5 7.48 -24.61 -3.24
N ASN A 6 7.44 -25.90 -3.59
CA ASN A 6 8.62 -26.77 -3.64
C ASN A 6 9.42 -26.68 -4.95
N ILE A 7 9.07 -25.76 -5.85
CA ILE A 7 9.81 -25.56 -7.10
C ILE A 7 11.20 -25.00 -6.78
N GLN A 8 12.25 -25.72 -7.17
CA GLN A 8 13.65 -25.42 -6.80
C GLN A 8 14.37 -24.46 -7.75
N HIS A 9 13.65 -23.87 -8.69
CA HIS A 9 14.19 -22.93 -9.67
C HIS A 9 13.24 -21.75 -9.85
N LEU A 10 13.80 -20.64 -10.33
CA LEU A 10 12.98 -19.52 -10.78
C LEU A 10 12.15 -19.95 -11.99
N PRO A 11 10.89 -19.48 -12.14
CA PRO A 11 10.15 -19.66 -13.37
C PRO A 11 10.94 -19.11 -14.55
N GLU A 12 10.89 -19.81 -15.70
CA GLU A 12 11.53 -19.32 -16.93
C GLU A 12 11.01 -17.93 -17.30
N GLN A 13 11.87 -17.09 -17.90
CA GLN A 13 11.43 -15.79 -18.39
C GLN A 13 10.26 -16.00 -19.37
N PRO A 14 9.11 -15.32 -19.17
CA PRO A 14 7.99 -15.44 -20.08
C PRO A 14 8.42 -15.00 -21.49
N HIS A 15 8.18 -15.84 -22.48
CA HIS A 15 8.47 -15.51 -23.88
C HIS A 15 7.71 -14.24 -24.31
N PRO A 16 8.36 -13.34 -25.08
CA PRO A 16 7.85 -12.01 -25.39
C PRO A 16 6.57 -11.96 -26.25
N HIS A 17 6.01 -13.11 -26.65
CA HIS A 17 4.80 -13.18 -27.47
C HIS A 17 3.49 -13.21 -26.66
N ASN A 18 3.55 -13.30 -25.33
CA ASN A 18 2.35 -13.43 -24.49
C ASN A 18 1.86 -12.12 -23.84
N ARG A 19 2.57 -10.99 -23.98
CA ARG A 19 2.17 -9.71 -23.38
C ARG A 19 2.82 -8.50 -24.08
N PRO A 20 2.07 -7.44 -24.40
CA PRO A 20 2.65 -6.17 -24.83
C PRO A 20 3.15 -5.43 -23.58
N GLU A 21 4.29 -5.85 -23.03
CA GLU A 21 4.96 -5.17 -21.92
C GLU A 21 6.39 -4.81 -22.32
N ASP A 22 6.86 -3.66 -21.83
CA ASP A 22 8.19 -3.11 -22.10
C ASP A 22 9.28 -4.17 -21.86
N LYS A 23 9.91 -4.62 -22.94
CA LYS A 23 10.88 -5.73 -22.94
C LYS A 23 12.08 -5.48 -22.01
N ASN A 24 12.36 -4.22 -21.70
CA ASN A 24 13.48 -3.80 -20.86
C ASN A 24 13.21 -3.98 -19.36
N THR A 25 11.98 -3.80 -18.89
CA THR A 25 11.61 -3.96 -17.48
C THR A 25 11.57 -5.43 -17.07
N SER A 26 11.11 -6.31 -17.97
CA SER A 26 11.04 -7.77 -17.73
C SER A 26 12.44 -8.41 -17.55
N SER A 27 13.44 -8.00 -18.33
CA SER A 27 14.81 -8.51 -18.21
C SER A 27 15.50 -8.06 -16.93
N GLN A 28 15.31 -6.79 -16.54
CA GLN A 28 15.84 -6.26 -15.28
C GLN A 28 15.22 -6.91 -14.06
N GLN A 29 13.90 -7.12 -14.05
CA GLN A 29 13.22 -7.81 -12.95
C GLN A 29 13.69 -9.26 -12.81
N PHE A 30 13.89 -9.98 -13.92
CA PHE A 30 14.42 -11.34 -13.88
C PHE A 30 15.87 -11.38 -13.36
N ALA A 31 16.74 -10.48 -13.82
CA ALA A 31 18.11 -10.38 -13.33
C ALA A 31 18.16 -10.07 -11.81
N HIS A 32 17.29 -9.18 -11.34
CA HIS A 32 17.13 -8.89 -9.92
C HIS A 32 16.69 -10.12 -9.13
N ALA A 33 15.66 -10.84 -9.61
CA ALA A 33 15.16 -12.05 -8.98
C ALA A 33 16.24 -13.15 -8.89
N GLN A 34 17.04 -13.34 -9.95
CA GLN A 34 18.18 -14.26 -9.95
C GLN A 34 19.26 -13.84 -8.94
N LYS A 35 19.54 -12.53 -8.83
CA LYS A 35 20.49 -12.00 -7.84
C LYS A 35 20.00 -12.28 -6.42
N VAL A 36 18.73 -12.03 -6.13
CA VAL A 36 18.10 -12.31 -4.82
C VAL A 36 18.19 -13.81 -4.51
N TRP A 37 17.79 -14.66 -5.45
CA TRP A 37 17.84 -16.12 -5.30
C TRP A 37 19.23 -16.62 -4.92
N ASN A 38 20.26 -16.15 -5.64
CA ASN A 38 21.64 -16.54 -5.40
C ASN A 38 22.21 -15.95 -4.10
N THR A 39 21.88 -14.68 -3.79
CA THR A 39 22.41 -13.96 -2.62
C THR A 39 21.88 -14.55 -1.31
N PHE A 40 20.58 -14.87 -1.26
CA PHE A 40 19.93 -15.45 -0.09
C PHE A 40 19.96 -16.99 -0.08
N LYS A 41 20.63 -17.62 -1.07
CA LYS A 41 20.77 -19.07 -1.21
C LYS A 41 19.43 -19.81 -1.14
N ILE A 42 18.45 -19.25 -1.83
CA ILE A 42 17.07 -19.74 -1.83
C ILE A 42 17.01 -21.12 -2.48
N GLN A 43 16.32 -22.06 -1.85
CA GLN A 43 16.23 -23.44 -2.31
C GLN A 43 14.93 -23.72 -3.06
N ASN A 44 13.88 -22.95 -2.78
CA ASN A 44 12.58 -23.16 -3.37
C ASN A 44 11.75 -21.87 -3.45
N LEU A 45 10.70 -21.89 -4.26
CA LEU A 45 9.83 -20.74 -4.49
C LEU A 45 9.05 -20.30 -3.24
N GLY A 46 8.83 -21.21 -2.28
CA GLY A 46 8.30 -20.88 -0.96
C GLY A 46 9.20 -19.95 -0.18
N GLU A 47 10.48 -20.30 -0.03
CA GLU A 47 11.47 -19.44 0.64
C GLU A 47 11.62 -18.08 -0.03
N TYR A 48 11.55 -18.06 -1.37
CA TYR A 48 11.50 -16.81 -2.13
C TYR A 48 10.28 -15.98 -1.76
N THR A 49 9.09 -16.57 -1.80
CA THR A 49 7.84 -15.87 -1.48
C THR A 49 7.85 -15.36 -0.04
N ASP A 50 8.36 -16.14 0.91
CA ASP A 50 8.51 -15.73 2.31
C ASP A 50 9.45 -14.54 2.47
N LEU A 51 10.57 -14.51 1.74
CA LEU A 51 11.49 -13.38 1.75
C LEU A 51 10.81 -12.11 1.20
N TYR A 52 10.07 -12.23 0.09
CA TYR A 52 9.31 -11.11 -0.48
C TYR A 52 8.26 -10.60 0.48
N MET A 53 7.43 -11.49 1.05
CA MET A 53 6.39 -11.11 2.01
C MET A 53 6.98 -10.45 3.25
N LYS A 54 8.07 -11.00 3.81
CA LYS A 54 8.75 -10.38 4.97
C LYS A 54 9.26 -8.99 4.62
N THR A 55 9.86 -8.82 3.44
CA THR A 55 10.38 -7.52 3.00
C THR A 55 9.25 -6.51 2.84
N ASP A 56 8.16 -6.90 2.19
CA ASP A 56 6.97 -6.05 1.98
C ASP A 56 6.34 -5.64 3.33
N ILE A 57 6.13 -6.60 4.23
CA ILE A 57 5.60 -6.35 5.58
C ILE A 57 6.50 -5.40 6.36
N LEU A 58 7.83 -5.60 6.35
CA LEU A 58 8.76 -4.76 7.09
C LEU A 58 8.79 -3.33 6.54
N LEU A 59 8.77 -3.16 5.22
CA LEU A 59 8.74 -1.84 4.58
C LEU A 59 7.42 -1.11 4.87
N LEU A 60 6.29 -1.82 4.78
CA LEU A 60 4.99 -1.25 5.12
C LEU A 60 4.90 -0.88 6.60
N ALA A 61 5.44 -1.72 7.49
CA ALA A 61 5.49 -1.44 8.92
C ALA A 61 6.32 -0.18 9.21
N ASP A 62 7.52 -0.06 8.65
CA ASP A 62 8.41 1.10 8.84
C ASP A 62 7.74 2.41 8.37
N VAL A 63 7.18 2.41 7.17
CA VAL A 63 6.44 3.56 6.63
C VAL A 63 5.23 3.92 7.50
N PHE A 64 4.47 2.91 7.95
CA PHE A 64 3.28 3.14 8.76
C PHE A 64 3.61 3.62 10.18
N GLU A 65 4.69 3.12 10.79
CA GLU A 65 5.19 3.61 12.08
C GLU A 65 5.64 5.07 12.00
N GLN A 66 6.36 5.43 10.94
CA GLN A 66 6.74 6.83 10.69
C GLN A 66 5.50 7.72 10.51
N PHE A 67 4.51 7.25 9.76
CA PHE A 67 3.24 7.96 9.57
C PHE A 67 2.49 8.17 10.89
N ARG A 68 2.35 7.12 11.73
CA ARG A 68 1.72 7.21 13.06
C ARG A 68 2.45 8.19 13.97
N SER A 69 3.79 8.11 14.02
CA SER A 69 4.61 9.02 14.82
C SER A 69 4.42 10.48 14.39
N SER A 70 4.43 10.74 13.08
CA SER A 70 4.21 12.08 12.52
C SER A 70 2.81 12.63 12.83
N CYS A 71 1.79 11.78 12.64
CA CYS A 71 0.39 12.10 12.92
C CYS A 71 0.17 12.43 14.40
N HIS A 72 0.67 11.59 15.30
CA HIS A 72 0.56 11.81 16.73
C HIS A 72 1.24 13.11 17.17
N LYS A 73 2.43 13.41 16.64
CA LYS A 73 3.14 14.68 16.91
C LYS A 73 2.39 15.91 16.39
N THR A 74 1.77 15.81 15.21
CA THR A 74 1.15 16.96 14.54
C THR A 74 -0.27 17.22 15.03
N TYR A 75 -1.07 16.17 15.17
CA TYR A 75 -2.51 16.27 15.44
C TYR A 75 -2.92 15.75 16.81
N GLY A 76 -2.09 14.94 17.47
CA GLY A 76 -2.41 14.30 18.76
C GLY A 76 -3.29 13.05 18.61
N LEU A 77 -3.79 12.76 17.42
CA LEU A 77 -4.60 11.59 17.10
C LEU A 77 -3.74 10.49 16.47
N ASP A 78 -4.05 9.23 16.76
CA ASP A 78 -3.39 8.06 16.17
C ASP A 78 -4.21 7.54 14.98
N PRO A 79 -3.66 7.53 13.76
CA PRO A 79 -4.39 7.05 12.58
C PRO A 79 -4.71 5.56 12.63
N ALA A 80 -4.06 4.75 13.49
CA ALA A 80 -4.39 3.34 13.66
C ALA A 80 -5.78 3.09 14.28
N ASN A 81 -6.43 4.12 14.83
CA ASN A 81 -7.79 4.04 15.37
C ASN A 81 -8.88 4.24 14.30
N TYR A 82 -8.50 4.46 13.04
CA TYR A 82 -9.41 4.81 11.95
C TYR A 82 -9.32 3.78 10.82
N TYR A 83 -10.46 3.45 10.23
CA TYR A 83 -10.52 2.54 9.08
C TYR A 83 -9.96 3.15 7.79
N THR A 84 -10.09 4.46 7.63
CA THR A 84 -9.70 5.17 6.40
C THR A 84 -9.04 6.51 6.71
N LEU A 85 -8.14 6.95 5.82
CA LEU A 85 -7.48 8.24 5.94
C LEU A 85 -8.46 9.43 5.88
N PRO A 86 -9.49 9.46 5.01
CA PRO A 86 -10.47 10.54 5.04
C PRO A 86 -11.16 10.71 6.39
N GLY A 87 -11.56 9.61 7.04
CA GLY A 87 -12.16 9.65 8.38
C GLY A 87 -11.19 10.18 9.44
N TYR A 88 -9.93 9.74 9.39
CA TYR A 88 -8.88 10.29 10.25
C TYR A 88 -8.66 11.79 10.02
N THR A 89 -8.58 12.24 8.76
CA THR A 89 -8.35 13.67 8.45
C THR A 89 -9.52 14.55 8.84
N TRP A 90 -10.75 14.02 8.75
CA TRP A 90 -11.95 14.69 9.20
C TRP A 90 -11.92 14.94 10.71
N ASP A 91 -11.61 13.92 11.51
CA ASP A 91 -11.51 14.08 12.96
C ASP A 91 -10.32 14.95 13.36
N CYS A 92 -9.20 14.91 12.62
CA CYS A 92 -8.11 15.86 12.79
C CYS A 92 -8.56 17.30 12.55
N MET A 93 -9.35 17.56 11.50
CA MET A 93 -9.90 18.88 11.22
C MET A 93 -10.80 19.35 12.37
N LEU A 94 -11.72 18.51 12.84
CA LEU A 94 -12.61 18.84 13.95
C LEU A 94 -11.83 19.12 15.24
N PHE A 95 -10.86 18.27 15.58
CA PHE A 95 -10.01 18.43 16.75
C PHE A 95 -9.19 19.73 16.71
N LYS A 96 -8.69 20.12 15.53
CA LYS A 96 -7.89 21.35 15.37
C LYS A 96 -8.73 22.62 15.35
N THR A 97 -9.91 22.57 14.75
CA THR A 97 -10.79 23.75 14.61
C THR A 97 -11.73 23.93 15.80
N SER A 98 -11.88 22.90 16.64
CA SER A 98 -12.82 22.85 17.77
C SER A 98 -14.27 23.18 17.37
N GLN A 99 -14.63 22.92 16.11
CA GLN A 99 -15.98 23.16 15.59
C GLN A 99 -16.86 21.93 15.76
N THR A 100 -18.13 22.15 16.03
CA THR A 100 -19.17 21.11 16.01
C THR A 100 -19.98 21.28 14.74
N LEU A 101 -19.88 20.30 13.83
CA LEU A 101 -20.69 20.31 12.62
C LEU A 101 -22.08 19.75 12.91
N GLU A 102 -23.09 20.43 12.40
CA GLU A 102 -24.48 19.99 12.49
C GLU A 102 -24.77 18.90 11.45
N LEU A 103 -25.72 18.02 11.77
CA LEU A 103 -26.17 17.01 10.83
C LEU A 103 -26.89 17.68 9.65
N LEU A 104 -26.50 17.33 8.42
CA LEU A 104 -27.21 17.75 7.22
C LEU A 104 -28.60 17.10 7.22
N THR A 105 -29.63 17.90 7.48
CA THR A 105 -31.03 17.44 7.56
C THR A 105 -31.86 17.85 6.35
N ASP A 106 -31.38 18.81 5.57
CA ASP A 106 -32.07 19.38 4.41
C ASP A 106 -31.27 19.17 3.11
N ILE A 107 -31.99 18.95 2.01
CA ILE A 107 -31.41 18.72 0.68
C ILE A 107 -30.67 19.94 0.14
N ASP A 108 -31.09 21.16 0.50
CA ASP A 108 -30.43 22.40 0.10
C ASP A 108 -29.06 22.55 0.77
N MET A 109 -28.91 22.07 2.01
CA MET A 109 -27.61 22.05 2.70
C MET A 109 -26.64 21.10 2.01
N LEU A 110 -27.11 19.92 1.62
CA LEU A 110 -26.30 18.94 0.88
C LEU A 110 -25.87 19.52 -0.48
N MET A 111 -26.83 20.09 -1.23
CA MET A 111 -26.57 20.70 -2.54
C MET A 111 -25.60 21.88 -2.46
N PHE A 112 -25.63 22.66 -1.38
CA PHE A 112 -24.68 23.75 -1.15
C PHE A 112 -23.25 23.21 -0.98
N VAL A 113 -23.07 22.16 -0.18
CA VAL A 113 -21.76 21.51 0.03
C VAL A 113 -21.25 20.89 -1.27
N GLU A 114 -22.10 20.15 -1.98
CA GLU A 114 -21.72 19.51 -3.25
C GLU A 114 -21.30 20.53 -4.32
N ARG A 115 -22.00 21.67 -4.44
CA ARG A 115 -21.62 22.75 -5.38
C ARG A 115 -20.32 23.44 -5.01
N GLY A 116 -19.92 23.39 -3.74
CA GLY A 116 -18.67 23.97 -3.26
C GLY A 116 -17.44 23.09 -3.55
N ILE A 117 -17.64 21.83 -3.91
CA ILE A 117 -16.58 20.87 -4.24
C ILE A 117 -16.52 20.74 -5.77
N PRO A 118 -15.48 21.24 -6.44
CA PRO A 118 -15.31 21.02 -7.87
C PRO A 118 -15.21 19.52 -8.16
N ALA A 119 -16.00 19.03 -9.10
CA ALA A 119 -15.79 17.70 -9.65
C ALA A 119 -14.65 17.81 -10.68
N ASP A 120 -13.51 17.20 -10.37
CA ASP A 120 -12.42 16.96 -11.32
C ASP A 120 -12.77 15.77 -12.24
#